data_AF-A0A0F9VRH3-F1
#
_entry.id   AF-A0A0F9VRH3-F1
#
_cell.length_a   1.000
_cell.length_b   1.000
_cell.length_c   1.000
_cell.angle_alpha   90.00
_cell.angle_beta   90.00
_cell.angle_gamma   90.00
#
_symmetry.space_group_name_H-M   'P 1'
#
loop_
_entity.id
_entity.type
_entity.pdbx_description
1 polymer ?
#
loop_
_entity_poly.entity_id
_entity_poly.type
_entity_poly.pdbx_seq_one_letter_code
_entity_poly.pdbx_strand_id
1 'polypeptide(L)' 'MPRKGYTTIALPNILVDQVEEVVKNKKHGYISKPEFIKEAIREKIRNLKNEYNSR' A
#
# COMPACT_ATOMS: atom_id res chain seq x y z
N MET A 1 0.09 18.23 -12.44
CA MET A 1 -0.66 18.54 -11.20
C MET A 1 -1.28 17.25 -10.69
N PRO A 2 -1.03 16.81 -9.43
CA PRO A 2 -1.66 15.62 -8.89
C PRO A 2 -3.19 15.76 -8.88
N ARG A 3 -3.92 14.64 -9.02
CA ARG A 3 -5.39 14.63 -8.95
C ARG A 3 -5.83 15.23 -7.60
N LYS A 4 -6.91 16.02 -7.60
CA LYS A 4 -7.46 16.64 -6.38
C LYS A 4 -7.65 15.56 -5.30
N GLY A 5 -7.04 15.75 -4.12
CA GLY A 5 -7.08 14.80 -3.00
C GLY A 5 -6.01 13.69 -3.02
N TYR A 6 -5.04 13.74 -3.92
CA TYR A 6 -3.91 12.80 -3.94
C TYR A 6 -2.58 13.52 -3.63
N THR A 7 -1.78 12.89 -2.77
CA THR A 7 -0.43 13.33 -2.44
C THR A 7 0.56 12.34 -3.04
N THR A 8 1.62 12.84 -3.68
CA THR A 8 2.73 12.00 -4.17
C THR A 8 3.73 11.78 -3.04
N ILE A 9 4.13 10.52 -2.84
CA ILE A 9 5.11 10.13 -1.83
C ILE A 9 6.25 9.43 -2.56
N ALA A 10 7.49 9.77 -2.21
CA ALA A 10 8.66 9.06 -2.72
C ALA A 10 8.78 7.70 -2.02
N LEU A 11 8.94 6.64 -2.80
CA LEU A 11 9.21 5.29 -2.31
C LEU A 11 10.52 4.80 -2.94
N PRO A 12 11.39 4.11 -2.17
CA PRO A 12 12.55 3.43 -2.73
C PRO A 12 12.15 2.47 -3.85
N ASN A 13 12.92 2.46 -4.94
CA ASN A 13 12.64 1.61 -6.11
C ASN A 13 12.56 0.13 -5.71
N ILE A 14 13.44 -0.34 -4.81
CA ILE A 14 13.42 -1.72 -4.31
C ILE A 14 12.06 -2.14 -3.74
N LEU A 15 11.34 -1.24 -3.06
CA LEU A 15 10.01 -1.55 -2.53
C LEU A 15 8.98 -1.60 -3.66
N VAL A 16 9.10 -0.70 -4.64
CA VAL A 16 8.21 -0.70 -5.81
C VAL A 16 8.39 -1.97 -6.63
N ASP A 17 9.61 -2.46 -6.77
CA ASP A 17 9.95 -3.69 -7.47
C ASP A 17 9.35 -4.92 -6.78
N GLN A 18 9.46 -5.00 -5.44
CA GLN A 18 8.81 -6.04 -4.64
C GLN A 18 7.28 -6.02 -4.80
N VAL A 19 6.66 -4.84 -4.79
CA VAL A 19 5.22 -4.69 -5.05
C VAL A 19 4.87 -5.19 -6.45
N GLU A 20 5.72 -4.91 -7.44
CA GLU A 20 5.51 -5.36 -8.81
C GLU A 20 5.55 -6.88 -8.94
N GLU A 21 6.49 -7.56 -8.28
CA GLU A 21 6.56 -9.02 -8.24
C GLU A 21 5.28 -9.63 -7.64
N VAL A 22 4.78 -9.07 -6.54
CA VAL A 22 3.55 -9.52 -5.88
C VAL A 22 2.34 -9.37 -6.81
N VAL A 23 2.19 -8.22 -7.46
CA VAL A 23 1.07 -7.94 -8.38
C VAL A 23 1.16 -8.83 -9.63
N LYS A 24 2.37 -9.03 -10.18
CA LYS A 24 2.60 -9.91 -11.35
C LYS A 24 2.24 -11.37 -11.06
N ASN A 25 2.46 -11.83 -9.83
CA ASN A 25 2.14 -13.20 -9.44
C ASN A 25 0.63 -13.51 -9.51
N LYS A 26 -0.25 -12.49 -9.49
CA LYS A 26 -1.73 -12.58 -9.49
C LYS A 26 -2.36 -13.45 -8.39
N LYS A 27 -1.56 -14.16 -7.59
CA LYS A 27 -1.98 -15.06 -6.51
C LYS A 27 -2.81 -14.38 -5.43
N HIS A 28 -2.64 -13.07 -5.26
CA HIS A 28 -3.26 -12.30 -4.18
C HIS A 28 -4.43 -11.42 -4.68
N GLY A 29 -4.85 -11.55 -5.94
CA GLY A 29 -6.02 -10.83 -6.46
C GLY A 29 -5.81 -9.35 -6.78
N TYR A 30 -4.61 -8.80 -6.58
CA TYR A 30 -4.32 -7.39 -6.88
C TYR A 30 -4.23 -7.14 -8.39
N ILE A 31 -4.89 -6.07 -8.84
CA ILE A 31 -4.95 -5.66 -10.25
C ILE A 31 -3.83 -4.64 -10.55
N SER A 32 -3.37 -3.89 -9.54
CA SER A 32 -2.37 -2.83 -9.73
C SER A 32 -1.50 -2.53 -8.51
N LYS A 33 -0.30 -1.98 -8.74
CA LYS A 33 0.61 -1.52 -7.67
C LYS A 33 -0.05 -0.51 -6.70
N PRO A 34 -0.80 0.51 -7.17
CA PRO A 34 -1.45 1.45 -6.26
C PRO A 34 -2.55 0.81 -5.40
N GLU A 35 -3.23 -0.22 -5.90
CA GLU A 35 -4.23 -0.96 -5.13
C GLU A 35 -3.59 -1.68 -3.96
N PHE A 36 -2.54 -2.47 -4.23
CA PHE A 36 -1.75 -3.15 -3.21
C PHE A 36 -1.24 -2.18 -2.14
N ILE A 37 -0.60 -1.08 -2.57
CA ILE A 37 -0.01 -0.10 -1.65
C ILE A 37 -1.09 0.54 -0.76
N LYS A 38 -2.26 0.89 -1.32
CA LYS A 38 -3.37 1.45 -0.53
C LYS A 38 -3.88 0.47 0.53
N GLU A 39 -3.98 -0.81 0.20
CA GLU A 39 -4.43 -1.84 1.13
C GLU A 39 -3.44 -2.04 2.26
N ALA A 40 -2.15 -2.21 1.94
CA ALA A 40 -1.08 -2.37 2.92
C ALA A 40 -1.02 -1.19 3.91
N ILE A 41 -1.16 0.06 3.41
CA ILE A 41 -1.21 1.24 4.27
C ILE A 41 -2.44 1.20 5.20
N ARG A 42 -3.62 0.86 4.68
CA ARG A 42 -4.85 0.78 5.49
C ARG A 42 -4.77 -0.29 6.56
N GLU A 43 -4.24 -1.46 6.22
CA GLU A 43 -4.03 -2.56 7.16
C GLU A 43 -3.09 -2.14 8.28
N LYS A 44 -1.93 -1.55 7.94
CA LYS A 44 -0.96 -1.09 8.93
C LYS A 44 -1.55 -0.05 9.88
N ILE A 45 -2.29 0.93 9.35
CA ILE A 45 -2.95 1.96 10.17
C ILE A 45 -4.01 1.34 11.07
N ARG A 46 -4.82 0.39 10.57
CA ARG A 46 -5.86 -0.29 11.35
C ARG A 46 -5.24 -1.05 12.52
N ASN A 47 -4.17 -1.80 12.27
CA ASN A 47 -3.47 -2.57 13.31
C ASN A 47 -2.93 -1.63 14.40
N LEU A 48 -2.26 -0.54 14.02
CA LEU A 48 -1.74 0.44 14.97
C LEU A 48 -2.84 1.15 15.78
N LYS A 49 -3.99 1.46 15.16
CA LYS A 49 -5.14 2.04 15.87
C LYS A 49 -5.75 1.05 16.88
N ASN A 50 -5.84 -0.22 16.51
CA ASN A 50 -6.36 -1.26 17.39
C ASN A 50 -5.41 -1.51 18.58
N GLU A 51 -4.09 -1.48 18.34
CA GLU A 51 -3.07 -1.54 19.41
C GLU A 51 -3.20 -0.36 20.39
N TYR A 52 -3.45 0.85 19.90
CA TYR A 52 -3.63 2.04 20.74
C TYR A 52 -4.91 1.99 21.57
N ASN A 53 -6.02 1.53 20.99
CA ASN A 53 -7.31 1.46 21.69
C ASN A 53 -7.41 0.30 22.70
N SER A 54 -6.41 -0.59 22.72
CA SER A 54 -6.35 -1.73 23.64
C SER A 54 -5.40 -1.48 24.84
N ARG A 55 -4.87 -0.25 24.96
CA ARG A 55 -4.08 0.24 26.09
C ARG A 55 -4.86 1.32 26.84
#